data_AF-A0A1A3I0H2-F1
#
_entry.id   AF-A0A1A3I0H2-F1
#
_cell.length_a   1.000
_cell.length_b   1.000
_cell.length_c   1.000
_cell.angle_alpha   90.00
_cell.angle_beta   90.00
_cell.angle_gamma   90.00
#
_symmetry.space_group_name_H-M   'P 1'
#
loop_
_entity.id
_entity.type
_entity.pdbx_description
1 polymer ?
#
loop_
_entity_poly.entity_id
_entity_poly.type
_entity_poly.pdbx_seq_one_letter_code
_entity_poly.pdbx_strand_id
1 'polypeptide(L)'
;MMAINHPAGHLEEFWVEKVGHLWRSASESWKGIPPDVADYLAELIAEEGTRSEVVKIAFCRYLDFFYRSDAEWCKQYLYPLLDWDNSSHARQAWSGFLRHGGWSNKLLADGFLEMLVPATSHTDDLDTHGQRNLPRLLAAIAIQSDIEPRSWIRGLITKSSVPNRVVWAQAIRFQIDALGPKAVEKQWERWMRDYFSDRVSSVPRTLDPTEATAMAGWIPFLTDSMPAAIDMVLQVDTAGFSLHDLFFRDLSDDRIARAPEKVAELVHHLLKSTDGQFFGGHEIQRVYEVFKSASVSSHILHKVAEEAIRLGFTLE
;
A
#
# COMPACT_ATOMS: atom_id res chain seq x y z
N MET A 1 4.33 23.02 -6.07
CA MET A 1 4.97 22.55 -7.32
C MET A 1 5.88 23.68 -7.80
N MET A 2 7.16 23.66 -7.42
CA MET A 2 8.27 24.47 -7.95
C MET A 2 9.54 24.03 -7.22
N ALA A 3 10.20 22.97 -7.69
CA ALA A 3 11.48 22.51 -7.15
C ALA A 3 12.29 21.70 -8.18
N ILE A 4 12.20 22.05 -9.46
CA ILE A 4 13.01 21.38 -10.50
C ILE A 4 14.06 22.36 -11.10
N ASN A 5 13.93 23.68 -10.88
CA ASN A 5 14.88 24.70 -11.36
C ASN A 5 15.32 25.69 -10.26
N HIS A 6 15.43 25.24 -9.01
CA HIS A 6 15.90 26.05 -7.88
C HIS A 6 17.36 25.67 -7.55
N PRO A 7 18.25 26.60 -7.13
CA PRO A 7 19.65 26.29 -6.79
C PRO A 7 19.84 25.11 -5.83
N ALA A 8 18.84 24.84 -5.00
CA ALA A 8 18.83 23.71 -4.08
C ALA A 8 18.61 22.35 -4.76
N GLY A 9 17.86 22.28 -5.88
CA GLY A 9 17.74 21.06 -6.70
C GLY A 9 19.02 20.74 -7.47
N HIS A 10 19.72 21.77 -7.95
CA HIS A 10 21.05 21.61 -8.53
C HIS A 10 22.09 21.17 -7.49
N LEU A 11 21.94 21.58 -6.23
CA LEU A 11 22.80 21.14 -5.13
C LEU A 11 22.52 19.69 -4.73
N GLU A 12 21.25 19.28 -4.65
CA GLU A 12 20.82 17.89 -4.46
C GLU A 12 21.42 16.96 -5.52
N GLU A 13 21.18 17.27 -6.79
CA GLU A 13 21.68 16.48 -7.93
C GLU A 13 23.20 16.42 -7.93
N PHE A 14 23.87 17.55 -7.68
CA PHE A 14 25.33 17.60 -7.61
C PHE A 14 25.90 16.65 -6.55
N TRP A 15 25.36 16.63 -5.33
CA TRP A 15 25.91 15.78 -4.27
C TRP A 15 25.62 14.30 -4.49
N VAL A 16 24.43 13.96 -4.98
CA VAL A 16 24.10 12.58 -5.36
C VAL A 16 25.00 12.11 -6.50
N GLU A 17 25.22 12.95 -7.52
CA GLU A 17 26.13 12.64 -8.63
C GLU A 17 27.59 12.53 -8.18
N LYS A 18 28.05 13.43 -7.29
CA LYS A 18 29.41 13.40 -6.77
C LYS A 18 29.67 12.13 -5.97
N VAL A 19 28.80 11.80 -5.01
CA VAL A 19 28.89 10.55 -4.25
C VAL A 19 28.80 9.35 -5.19
N GLY A 20 27.90 9.36 -6.16
CA GLY A 20 27.75 8.30 -7.14
C GLY A 20 28.96 8.14 -8.06
N HIS A 21 29.66 9.23 -8.40
CA HIS A 21 30.90 9.20 -9.15
C HIS A 21 32.04 8.60 -8.31
N LEU A 22 32.20 9.05 -7.06
CA LEU A 22 33.21 8.54 -6.14
C LEU A 22 33.01 7.04 -5.87
N TRP A 23 31.77 6.63 -5.62
CA TRP A 23 31.42 5.23 -5.37
C TRP A 23 31.71 4.33 -6.57
N ARG A 24 31.32 4.75 -7.77
CA ARG A 24 31.64 4.00 -9.01
C ARG A 24 33.14 3.95 -9.29
N SER A 25 33.87 5.03 -9.03
CA SER A 25 35.31 5.10 -9.28
C SER A 25 36.11 4.21 -8.33
N ALA A 26 35.67 4.10 -7.07
CA ALA A 26 36.32 3.26 -6.06
C ALA A 26 35.97 1.77 -6.20
N SER A 27 34.78 1.44 -6.71
CA SER A 27 34.32 0.06 -6.91
C SER A 27 34.55 -0.81 -5.66
N GLU A 28 35.31 -1.91 -5.75
CA GLU A 28 35.61 -2.82 -4.62
C GLU A 28 36.38 -2.17 -3.46
N SER A 29 37.06 -1.04 -3.70
CA SER A 29 37.80 -0.32 -2.66
C SER A 29 36.94 0.68 -1.86
N TRP A 30 35.64 0.77 -2.17
CA TRP A 30 34.73 1.68 -1.48
C TRP A 30 34.51 1.28 -0.02
N LYS A 31 34.72 2.24 0.89
CA LYS A 31 34.60 2.04 2.36
C LYS A 31 33.55 2.94 3.02
N GLY A 32 32.72 3.61 2.21
CA GLY A 32 31.83 4.68 2.67
C GLY A 32 32.16 6.01 2.00
N ILE A 33 31.34 7.01 2.28
CA ILE A 33 31.52 8.37 1.76
C ILE A 33 32.83 8.92 2.33
N PRO A 34 33.74 9.51 1.52
CA PRO A 34 34.96 10.10 2.03
C PRO A 34 34.69 11.09 3.17
N PRO A 35 35.47 11.09 4.27
CA PRO A 35 35.17 11.87 5.47
C PRO A 35 34.94 13.36 5.20
N ASP A 36 35.73 13.97 4.32
CA ASP A 36 35.60 15.38 3.93
C ASP A 36 34.25 15.69 3.25
N VAL A 37 33.73 14.74 2.46
CA VAL A 37 32.41 14.84 1.85
C VAL A 37 31.33 14.55 2.88
N ALA A 38 31.49 13.49 3.69
CA ALA A 38 30.53 13.07 4.71
C ALA A 38 30.27 14.17 5.74
N ASP A 39 31.33 14.83 6.22
CA ASP A 39 31.28 15.93 7.18
C ASP A 39 30.58 17.15 6.56
N TYR A 40 30.90 17.49 5.31
CA TYR A 40 30.25 18.60 4.61
C TYR A 40 28.74 18.35 4.40
N LEU A 41 28.35 17.13 4.03
CA LEU A 41 26.93 16.78 3.89
C LEU A 41 26.21 16.83 5.26
N ALA A 42 26.87 16.42 6.34
CA ALA A 42 26.36 16.52 7.69
C ALA A 42 26.17 17.98 8.13
N GLU A 43 27.11 18.87 7.81
CA GLU A 43 26.99 20.31 8.05
C GLU A 43 25.77 20.90 7.34
N LEU A 44 25.56 20.57 6.06
CA LEU A 44 24.38 21.03 5.31
C LEU A 44 23.05 20.59 5.95
N ILE A 45 23.01 19.41 6.58
CA ILE A 45 21.85 18.92 7.33
C ILE A 45 21.68 19.68 8.66
N ALA A 46 22.79 19.95 9.34
CA ALA A 46 22.81 20.57 10.67
C ALA A 46 22.50 22.08 10.65
N GLU A 47 22.73 22.76 9.52
CA GLU A 47 22.37 24.16 9.34
C GLU A 47 20.88 24.42 9.63
N GLU A 48 20.55 25.65 10.02
CA GLU A 48 19.16 26.09 10.17
C GLU A 48 18.69 26.93 8.97
N GLY A 49 17.37 26.97 8.76
CA GLY A 49 16.73 27.77 7.72
C GLY A 49 16.48 27.03 6.41
N THR A 50 15.89 27.75 5.45
CA THR A 50 15.26 27.17 4.24
C THR A 50 16.20 26.32 3.39
N ARG A 51 17.52 26.61 3.39
CA ARG A 51 18.49 25.79 2.63
C ARG A 51 18.63 24.39 3.20
N SER A 52 18.77 24.30 4.54
CA SER A 52 18.83 23.02 5.25
C SER A 52 17.53 22.22 5.10
N GLU A 53 16.36 22.88 5.12
CA GLU A 53 15.08 22.20 4.89
C GLU A 53 15.03 21.51 3.52
N VAL A 54 15.49 22.19 2.47
CA VAL A 54 15.53 21.59 1.13
C VAL A 54 16.56 20.46 1.06
N VAL A 55 17.71 20.59 1.72
CA VAL A 55 18.72 19.52 1.82
C VAL A 55 18.15 18.28 2.51
N LYS A 56 17.42 18.44 3.63
CA LYS A 56 16.78 17.32 4.35
C LYS A 56 15.77 16.59 3.48
N ILE A 57 14.91 17.33 2.78
CA ILE A 57 13.93 16.77 1.83
C ILE A 57 14.67 15.99 0.72
N ALA A 58 15.67 16.61 0.12
CA ALA A 58 16.47 16.06 -0.97
C ALA A 58 17.20 14.77 -0.57
N PHE A 59 17.92 14.77 0.56
CA PHE A 59 18.71 13.61 0.95
C PHE A 59 17.82 12.44 1.40
N CYS A 60 16.71 12.71 2.09
CA CYS A 60 15.75 11.67 2.45
C CYS A 60 15.03 11.10 1.21
N ARG A 61 14.87 11.86 0.12
CA ARG A 61 14.43 11.29 -1.16
C ARG A 61 15.39 10.23 -1.69
N TYR A 62 16.70 10.38 -1.47
CA TYR A 62 17.74 9.45 -1.89
C TYR A 62 18.23 8.52 -0.77
N LEU A 63 17.39 8.26 0.25
CA LEU A 63 17.80 7.49 1.42
C LEU A 63 18.41 6.11 1.09
N ASP A 64 17.78 5.31 0.22
CA ASP A 64 18.33 4.00 -0.15
C ASP A 64 19.67 4.12 -0.91
N PHE A 65 19.86 5.18 -1.70
CA PHE A 65 21.12 5.44 -2.38
C PHE A 65 22.23 5.72 -1.37
N PHE A 66 22.00 6.68 -0.46
CA PHE A 66 22.97 7.00 0.57
C PHE A 66 23.24 5.80 1.47
N TYR A 67 22.19 5.05 1.85
CA TYR A 67 22.32 3.87 2.70
C TYR A 67 23.16 2.76 2.05
N ARG A 68 22.99 2.51 0.75
CA ARG A 68 23.83 1.54 0.03
C ARG A 68 25.28 2.00 -0.08
N SER A 69 25.51 3.31 -0.17
CA SER A 69 26.85 3.87 -0.22
C SER A 69 27.53 3.89 1.15
N ASP A 70 26.80 4.23 2.22
CA ASP A 70 27.33 4.39 3.58
C ASP A 70 26.19 4.29 4.60
N ALA A 71 25.96 3.06 5.09
CA ALA A 71 24.86 2.77 6.02
C ALA A 71 25.06 3.45 7.39
N GLU A 72 26.29 3.52 7.88
CA GLU A 72 26.59 4.10 9.19
C GLU A 72 26.38 5.62 9.16
N TRP A 73 26.81 6.29 8.08
CA TRP A 73 26.52 7.70 7.88
C TRP A 73 25.00 7.97 7.85
N CYS A 74 24.21 7.14 7.16
CA CYS A 74 22.75 7.30 7.17
C CYS A 74 22.14 7.14 8.56
N LYS A 75 22.59 6.15 9.34
CA LYS A 75 22.11 5.96 10.72
C LYS A 75 22.45 7.14 11.61
N GLN A 76 23.63 7.73 11.40
CA GLN A 76 24.09 8.86 12.20
C GLN A 76 23.36 10.17 11.84
N TYR A 77 23.08 10.41 10.55
CA TYR A 77 22.64 11.74 10.09
C TYR A 77 21.27 11.78 9.42
N LEU A 78 20.83 10.72 8.73
CA LEU A 78 19.53 10.70 8.04
C LEU A 78 18.41 10.07 8.87
N TYR A 79 18.69 8.99 9.60
CA TYR A 79 17.68 8.32 10.43
C TYR A 79 17.11 9.24 11.51
N PRO A 80 17.91 10.06 12.22
CA PRO A 80 17.37 11.00 13.20
C PRO A 80 16.44 12.06 12.60
N LEU A 81 16.53 12.34 11.29
CA LEU A 81 15.62 13.26 10.62
C LEU A 81 14.22 12.69 10.42
N LEU A 82 14.08 11.36 10.42
CA LEU A 82 12.81 10.65 10.25
C LEU A 82 12.09 10.41 11.59
N ASP A 83 12.76 10.71 12.70
CA ASP A 83 12.20 10.60 14.05
C ASP A 83 11.21 11.74 14.33
N TRP A 84 10.03 11.36 14.80
CA TRP A 84 8.93 12.27 15.10
C TRP A 84 9.11 13.07 16.39
N ASP A 85 10.12 12.76 17.21
CA ASP A 85 10.54 13.58 18.35
C ASP A 85 10.86 15.03 17.93
N ASN A 86 11.35 15.22 16.70
CA ASN A 86 11.40 16.53 16.03
C ASN A 86 10.43 16.55 14.85
N SER A 87 9.18 16.89 15.11
CA SER A 87 8.11 16.85 14.10
C SER A 87 8.33 17.80 12.92
N SER A 88 9.18 18.84 13.05
CA SER A 88 9.52 19.70 11.91
C SER A 88 10.44 18.97 10.93
N HIS A 89 11.53 18.38 11.43
CA HIS A 89 12.46 17.60 10.62
C HIS A 89 11.78 16.36 10.04
N ALA A 90 11.00 15.64 10.85
CA ALA A 90 10.26 14.45 10.41
C ALA A 90 9.37 14.75 9.20
N ARG A 91 8.56 15.81 9.25
CA ARG A 91 7.67 16.19 8.14
C ARG A 91 8.44 16.45 6.85
N GLN A 92 9.58 17.13 6.93
CA GLN A 92 10.44 17.43 5.79
C GLN A 92 11.07 16.14 5.22
N ALA A 93 11.70 15.35 6.07
CA ALA A 93 12.33 14.08 5.69
C ALA A 93 11.32 13.10 5.06
N TRP A 94 10.18 12.90 5.71
CA TRP A 94 9.11 12.03 5.22
C TRP A 94 8.48 12.56 3.93
N SER A 95 8.33 13.88 3.75
CA SER A 95 7.84 14.45 2.48
C SER A 95 8.79 14.13 1.31
N GLY A 96 10.10 14.26 1.52
CA GLY A 96 11.10 13.90 0.52
C GLY A 96 11.07 12.42 0.17
N PHE A 97 11.14 11.56 1.20
CA PHE A 97 11.15 10.12 1.03
C PHE A 97 9.84 9.59 0.41
N LEU A 98 8.67 10.00 0.89
CA LEU A 98 7.40 9.44 0.41
C LEU A 98 7.03 9.90 -1.01
N ARG A 99 7.69 10.91 -1.57
CA ARG A 99 7.46 11.33 -2.95
C ARG A 99 8.12 10.41 -3.97
N HIS A 100 9.40 10.08 -3.77
CA HIS A 100 10.20 9.34 -4.75
C HIS A 100 11.29 8.45 -4.14
N GLY A 101 11.22 8.19 -2.83
CA GLY A 101 12.19 7.37 -2.10
C GLY A 101 12.18 5.93 -2.56
N GLY A 102 13.37 5.40 -2.84
CA GLY A 102 13.60 3.97 -3.02
C GLY A 102 13.76 3.25 -1.69
N TRP A 103 13.66 1.92 -1.71
CA TRP A 103 13.94 1.07 -0.57
C TRP A 103 14.57 -0.24 -1.03
N SER A 104 15.25 -0.92 -0.11
CA SER A 104 15.83 -2.25 -0.31
C SER A 104 15.57 -3.14 0.90
N ASN A 105 15.60 -4.47 0.73
CA ASN A 105 15.43 -5.40 1.85
C ASN A 105 16.48 -5.16 2.95
N LYS A 106 17.70 -4.77 2.58
CA LYS A 106 18.75 -4.42 3.55
C LYS A 106 18.38 -3.17 4.34
N LEU A 107 17.96 -2.09 3.68
CA LEU A 107 17.52 -0.86 4.36
C LEU A 107 16.36 -1.14 5.32
N LEU A 108 15.35 -1.89 4.86
CA LEU A 108 14.18 -2.22 5.66
C LEU A 108 14.52 -3.05 6.91
N ALA A 109 15.40 -4.05 6.76
CA ALA A 109 15.83 -4.91 7.86
C ALA A 109 16.74 -4.20 8.86
N ASP A 110 17.41 -3.12 8.44
CA ASP A 110 18.33 -2.34 9.27
C ASP A 110 17.62 -1.18 9.99
N GLY A 111 16.38 -1.40 10.42
CA GLY A 111 15.60 -0.47 11.25
C GLY A 111 14.68 0.49 10.48
N PHE A 112 14.79 0.61 9.14
CA PHE A 112 13.94 1.55 8.41
C PHE A 112 12.45 1.20 8.47
N LEU A 113 12.11 -0.10 8.49
CA LEU A 113 10.73 -0.54 8.64
C LEU A 113 10.15 -0.19 10.01
N GLU A 114 10.98 -0.19 11.06
CA GLU A 114 10.58 0.18 12.42
C GLU A 114 10.27 1.68 12.54
N MET A 115 10.78 2.51 11.62
CA MET A 115 10.43 3.93 11.51
C MET A 115 9.18 4.17 10.66
N LEU A 116 8.96 3.38 9.60
CA LEU A 116 7.79 3.47 8.72
C LEU A 116 6.47 3.19 9.45
N VAL A 117 6.43 2.18 10.31
CA VAL A 117 5.19 1.78 10.98
C VAL A 117 4.67 2.86 11.96
N PRO A 118 5.50 3.43 12.87
CA PRO A 118 5.11 4.57 13.69
C PRO A 118 4.70 5.81 12.88
N ALA A 119 5.32 6.07 11.72
CA ALA A 119 4.97 7.23 10.89
C ALA A 119 3.50 7.25 10.47
N THR A 120 2.81 6.09 10.49
CA THR A 120 1.38 6.01 10.19
C THR A 120 0.50 6.73 11.21
N SER A 121 0.96 6.92 12.45
CA SER A 121 0.28 7.73 13.46
C SER A 121 0.42 9.23 13.22
N HIS A 122 1.34 9.65 12.36
CA HIS A 122 1.60 11.05 12.01
C HIS A 122 1.15 11.37 10.58
N THR A 123 0.22 10.59 10.04
CA THR A 123 -0.19 10.76 8.64
C THR A 123 -0.78 12.13 8.40
N ASP A 124 -1.56 12.67 9.34
CA ASP A 124 -2.18 14.00 9.21
C ASP A 124 -1.16 15.15 9.25
N ASP A 125 0.05 14.89 9.78
CA ASP A 125 1.17 15.83 9.79
C ASP A 125 1.91 15.88 8.44
N LEU A 126 1.70 14.89 7.58
CA LEU A 126 2.31 14.80 6.25
C LEU A 126 1.53 15.64 5.22
N ASP A 127 2.21 16.00 4.14
CA ASP A 127 1.54 16.60 2.98
C ASP A 127 0.61 15.60 2.26
N THR A 128 -0.25 16.10 1.37
CA THR A 128 -1.23 15.28 0.64
C THR A 128 -0.61 14.09 -0.11
N HIS A 129 0.65 14.20 -0.55
CA HIS A 129 1.34 13.10 -1.21
C HIS A 129 1.79 12.07 -0.20
N GLY A 130 2.42 12.50 0.90
CA GLY A 130 2.85 11.62 1.99
C GLY A 130 1.68 10.84 2.59
N GLN A 131 0.54 11.51 2.82
CA GLN A 131 -0.70 10.88 3.28
C GLN A 131 -1.15 9.71 2.40
N ARG A 132 -1.08 9.89 1.08
CA ARG A 132 -1.47 8.86 0.11
C ARG A 132 -0.40 7.80 -0.09
N ASN A 133 0.87 8.19 -0.04
CA ASN A 133 1.98 7.33 -0.43
C ASN A 133 2.46 6.42 0.69
N LEU A 134 2.37 6.83 1.96
CA LEU A 134 2.78 5.99 3.09
C LEU A 134 2.05 4.63 3.14
N PRO A 135 0.70 4.56 3.15
CA PRO A 135 0.00 3.28 3.12
C PRO A 135 0.28 2.48 1.83
N ARG A 136 0.48 3.15 0.68
CA ARG A 136 0.82 2.48 -0.58
C ARG A 136 2.21 1.85 -0.56
N LEU A 137 3.17 2.54 0.03
CA LEU A 137 4.53 2.04 0.22
C LEU A 137 4.51 0.81 1.11
N LEU A 138 3.80 0.85 2.25
CA LEU A 138 3.69 -0.29 3.14
C LEU A 138 3.02 -1.50 2.45
N ALA A 139 2.03 -1.27 1.58
CA ALA A 139 1.44 -2.33 0.77
C ALA A 139 2.45 -2.93 -0.23
N ALA A 140 3.25 -2.08 -0.90
CA ALA A 140 4.31 -2.55 -1.79
C ALA A 140 5.36 -3.37 -1.03
N ILE A 141 5.77 -2.93 0.16
CA ILE A 141 6.70 -3.66 1.03
C ILE A 141 6.12 -5.03 1.43
N ALA A 142 4.85 -5.10 1.81
CA ALA A 142 4.21 -6.37 2.21
C ALA A 142 4.24 -7.44 1.10
N ILE A 143 4.15 -7.02 -0.17
CA ILE A 143 4.11 -7.93 -1.31
C ILE A 143 5.51 -8.21 -1.88
N GLN A 144 6.34 -7.17 -2.02
CA GLN A 144 7.58 -7.22 -2.80
C GLN A 144 8.84 -7.46 -1.94
N SER A 145 8.78 -7.22 -0.63
CA SER A 145 9.95 -7.41 0.25
C SER A 145 10.09 -8.86 0.73
N ASP A 146 11.31 -9.22 1.12
CA ASP A 146 11.62 -10.52 1.72
C ASP A 146 11.26 -10.57 3.22
N ILE A 147 10.88 -9.44 3.82
CA ILE A 147 10.52 -9.35 5.24
C ILE A 147 9.14 -9.96 5.45
N GLU A 148 9.00 -10.78 6.48
CA GLU A 148 7.73 -11.43 6.82
C GLU A 148 6.66 -10.38 7.21
N PRO A 149 5.60 -10.17 6.40
CA PRO A 149 4.65 -9.08 6.62
C PRO A 149 3.91 -9.17 7.97
N ARG A 150 3.67 -10.40 8.46
CA ARG A 150 3.02 -10.64 9.75
C ARG A 150 3.78 -10.02 10.93
N SER A 151 5.09 -9.82 10.82
CA SER A 151 5.92 -9.26 11.89
C SER A 151 5.57 -7.80 12.22
N TRP A 152 5.00 -7.04 11.28
CA TRP A 152 4.81 -5.60 11.43
C TRP A 152 3.40 -5.09 11.06
N ILE A 153 2.62 -5.83 10.25
CA ILE A 153 1.26 -5.41 9.87
C ILE A 153 0.36 -5.19 11.10
N ARG A 154 0.52 -5.97 12.18
CA ARG A 154 -0.23 -5.74 13.42
C ARG A 154 0.00 -4.33 13.98
N GLY A 155 1.25 -3.85 13.90
CA GLY A 155 1.62 -2.49 14.28
C GLY A 155 0.95 -1.44 13.39
N LEU A 156 0.96 -1.66 12.07
CA LEU A 156 0.23 -0.83 11.10
C LEU A 156 -1.25 -0.70 11.48
N ILE A 157 -1.97 -1.82 11.67
CA ILE A 157 -3.40 -1.79 11.99
C ILE A 157 -3.68 -1.07 13.31
N THR A 158 -2.80 -1.24 14.30
CA THR A 158 -3.00 -0.66 15.64
C THR A 158 -2.76 0.85 15.67
N LYS A 159 -1.82 1.35 14.85
CA LYS A 159 -1.34 2.74 14.83
C LYS A 159 -2.01 3.62 13.77
N SER A 160 -2.54 3.02 12.71
CA SER A 160 -3.17 3.74 11.59
C SER A 160 -4.63 4.07 11.82
N SER A 161 -5.05 5.22 11.29
CA SER A 161 -6.45 5.59 11.13
C SER A 161 -7.19 4.67 10.14
N VAL A 162 -8.52 4.60 10.23
CA VAL A 162 -9.36 3.81 9.30
C VAL A 162 -9.07 4.17 7.83
N PRO A 163 -9.06 5.46 7.42
CA PRO A 163 -8.80 5.81 6.01
C PRO A 163 -7.47 5.27 5.49
N ASN A 164 -6.42 5.29 6.32
CA ASN A 164 -5.11 4.75 5.93
C ASN A 164 -5.13 3.23 5.76
N ARG A 165 -5.86 2.51 6.62
CA ARG A 165 -6.01 1.05 6.48
C ARG A 165 -6.77 0.70 5.21
N VAL A 166 -7.80 1.47 4.86
CA VAL A 166 -8.54 1.33 3.59
C VAL A 166 -7.61 1.56 2.40
N VAL A 167 -6.84 2.65 2.38
CA VAL A 167 -5.88 2.94 1.31
C VAL A 167 -4.81 1.85 1.21
N TRP A 168 -4.33 1.33 2.34
CA TRP A 168 -3.38 0.22 2.36
C TRP A 168 -3.99 -1.06 1.75
N ALA A 169 -5.22 -1.44 2.14
CA ALA A 169 -5.90 -2.61 1.60
C ALA A 169 -6.17 -2.48 0.10
N GLN A 170 -6.60 -1.31 -0.36
CA GLN A 170 -6.74 -1.00 -1.79
C GLN A 170 -5.38 -1.04 -2.51
N ALA A 171 -4.31 -0.58 -1.88
CA ALA A 171 -2.97 -0.66 -2.45
C ALA A 171 -2.50 -2.11 -2.62
N ILE A 172 -2.81 -3.01 -1.68
CA ILE A 172 -2.53 -4.45 -1.82
C ILE A 172 -3.21 -5.01 -3.07
N ARG A 173 -4.47 -4.64 -3.35
CA ARG A 173 -5.17 -5.01 -4.59
C ARG A 173 -4.34 -4.62 -5.82
N PHE A 174 -3.85 -3.38 -5.91
CA PHE A 174 -3.00 -2.96 -7.04
C PHE A 174 -1.68 -3.73 -7.13
N GLN A 175 -1.10 -4.12 -5.99
CA GLN A 175 0.12 -4.93 -5.98
C GLN A 175 -0.13 -6.35 -6.52
N ILE A 176 -1.20 -7.02 -6.08
CA ILE A 176 -1.51 -8.40 -6.51
C ILE A 176 -2.06 -8.47 -7.95
N ASP A 177 -2.70 -7.41 -8.43
CA ASP A 177 -3.14 -7.25 -9.83
C ASP A 177 -1.95 -7.28 -10.81
N ALA A 178 -0.82 -6.68 -10.39
CA ALA A 178 0.43 -6.72 -11.16
C ALA A 178 1.16 -8.07 -11.10
N LEU A 179 0.71 -9.01 -10.26
CA LEU A 179 1.30 -10.34 -10.13
C LEU A 179 0.60 -11.37 -11.02
N GLY A 180 1.34 -12.39 -11.43
CA GLY A 180 0.73 -13.57 -12.05
C GLY A 180 -0.05 -14.41 -11.01
N PRO A 181 -1.07 -15.19 -11.42
CA PRO A 181 -1.95 -15.93 -10.49
C PRO A 181 -1.22 -16.79 -9.46
N LYS A 182 -0.16 -17.51 -9.89
CA LYS A 182 0.67 -18.33 -8.98
C LYS A 182 1.36 -17.51 -7.89
N ALA A 183 1.78 -16.29 -8.21
CA ALA A 183 2.43 -15.42 -7.24
C ALA A 183 1.42 -14.83 -6.24
N VAL A 184 0.18 -14.57 -6.67
CA VAL A 184 -0.92 -14.17 -5.78
C VAL A 184 -1.23 -15.28 -4.77
N GLU A 185 -1.36 -16.53 -5.21
CA GLU A 185 -1.55 -17.67 -4.30
C GLU A 185 -0.41 -17.83 -3.30
N LYS A 186 0.83 -17.64 -3.74
CA LYS A 186 1.98 -17.67 -2.84
C LYS A 186 1.88 -16.58 -1.76
N GLN A 187 1.39 -15.38 -2.09
CA GLN A 187 1.16 -14.33 -1.08
C GLN A 187 0.01 -14.67 -0.15
N TRP A 188 -1.03 -15.32 -0.68
CA TRP A 188 -2.14 -15.84 0.11
C TRP A 188 -1.69 -16.81 1.19
N GLU A 189 -0.90 -17.81 0.80
CA GLU A 189 -0.31 -18.79 1.72
C GLU A 189 0.70 -18.18 2.70
N ARG A 190 1.50 -17.21 2.24
CA ARG A 190 2.55 -16.57 3.04
C ARG A 190 1.98 -15.77 4.20
N TRP A 191 0.99 -14.92 3.94
CA TRP A 191 0.50 -14.00 4.97
C TRP A 191 -0.94 -13.54 4.79
N MET A 192 -1.45 -13.42 3.55
CA MET A 192 -2.74 -12.74 3.36
C MET A 192 -3.88 -13.54 3.98
N ARG A 193 -3.88 -14.87 3.90
CA ARG A 193 -4.92 -15.72 4.52
C ARG A 193 -5.05 -15.46 6.02
N ASP A 194 -3.93 -15.51 6.73
CA ASP A 194 -3.91 -15.38 8.20
C ASP A 194 -4.22 -13.93 8.61
N TYR A 195 -3.74 -12.95 7.84
CA TYR A 195 -4.17 -11.56 8.00
C TYR A 195 -5.69 -11.42 7.80
N PHE A 196 -6.25 -12.00 6.73
CA PHE A 196 -7.66 -11.91 6.39
C PHE A 196 -8.51 -12.51 7.51
N SER A 197 -8.15 -13.71 7.98
CA SER A 197 -8.81 -14.39 9.09
C SER A 197 -8.79 -13.56 10.38
N ASP A 198 -7.64 -12.97 10.73
CA ASP A 198 -7.52 -12.10 11.90
C ASP A 198 -8.43 -10.87 11.76
N ARG A 199 -8.44 -10.24 10.59
CA ARG A 199 -9.24 -9.04 10.35
C ARG A 199 -10.74 -9.32 10.39
N VAL A 200 -11.22 -10.40 9.77
CA VAL A 200 -12.62 -10.85 9.86
C VAL A 200 -13.03 -11.06 11.32
N SER A 201 -12.10 -11.54 12.16
CA SER A 201 -12.29 -11.69 13.61
C SER A 201 -12.06 -10.40 14.41
N SER A 202 -11.93 -9.24 13.76
CA SER A 202 -11.66 -7.93 14.38
C SER A 202 -10.38 -7.87 15.21
N VAL A 203 -9.34 -8.60 14.80
CA VAL A 203 -8.01 -8.60 15.44
C VAL A 203 -7.01 -7.83 14.56
N PRO A 204 -6.19 -6.92 15.12
CA PRO A 204 -6.15 -6.48 16.53
C PRO A 204 -7.17 -5.38 16.88
N ARG A 205 -7.89 -4.85 15.90
CA ARG A 205 -8.87 -3.77 16.06
C ARG A 205 -10.16 -4.14 15.32
N THR A 206 -11.28 -3.57 15.75
CA THR A 206 -12.56 -3.70 15.04
C THR A 206 -12.38 -3.47 13.53
N LEU A 207 -12.92 -4.40 12.73
CA LEU A 207 -12.91 -4.27 11.29
C LEU A 207 -13.93 -3.21 10.87
N ASP A 208 -13.45 -2.17 10.19
CA ASP A 208 -14.33 -1.14 9.65
C ASP A 208 -15.03 -1.66 8.38
N PRO A 209 -16.32 -1.34 8.15
CA PRO A 209 -17.03 -1.73 6.93
C PRO A 209 -16.28 -1.37 5.64
N THR A 210 -15.70 -0.17 5.57
CA THR A 210 -14.96 0.29 4.38
C THR A 210 -13.62 -0.44 4.22
N GLU A 211 -13.00 -0.87 5.32
CA GLU A 211 -11.81 -1.73 5.32
C GLU A 211 -12.18 -3.13 4.82
N ALA A 212 -13.30 -3.69 5.27
CA ALA A 212 -13.81 -4.98 4.81
C ALA A 212 -14.12 -4.99 3.31
N THR A 213 -14.78 -3.94 2.80
CA THR A 213 -15.00 -3.72 1.36
C THR A 213 -13.67 -3.71 0.58
N ALA A 214 -12.67 -2.97 1.05
CA ALA A 214 -11.37 -2.90 0.39
C ALA A 214 -10.65 -4.26 0.35
N MET A 215 -10.78 -5.06 1.42
CA MET A 215 -10.24 -6.42 1.48
C MET A 215 -10.96 -7.39 0.54
N ALA A 216 -12.29 -7.29 0.40
CA ALA A 216 -13.05 -8.11 -0.55
C ALA A 216 -12.56 -7.93 -2.00
N GLY A 217 -12.01 -6.75 -2.33
CA GLY A 217 -11.34 -6.47 -3.60
C GLY A 217 -10.13 -7.35 -3.92
N TRP A 218 -9.62 -8.14 -2.98
CA TRP A 218 -8.52 -9.08 -3.23
C TRP A 218 -9.00 -10.39 -3.87
N ILE A 219 -10.25 -10.79 -3.62
CA ILE A 219 -10.80 -12.09 -4.01
C ILE A 219 -10.73 -12.35 -5.52
N PRO A 220 -11.02 -11.39 -6.42
CA PRO A 220 -10.96 -11.65 -7.87
C PRO A 220 -9.59 -12.12 -8.37
N PHE A 221 -8.50 -11.84 -7.62
CA PHE A 221 -7.14 -12.19 -8.01
C PHE A 221 -6.70 -13.57 -7.52
N LEU A 222 -7.47 -14.19 -6.63
CA LEU A 222 -7.25 -15.56 -6.16
C LEU A 222 -7.71 -16.58 -7.21
N THR A 223 -7.23 -17.80 -7.06
CA THR A 223 -7.55 -18.95 -7.89
C THR A 223 -8.06 -20.08 -7.00
N ASP A 224 -7.21 -21.04 -6.62
CA ASP A 224 -7.58 -22.18 -5.79
C ASP A 224 -8.09 -21.74 -4.40
N SER A 225 -7.58 -20.60 -3.91
CA SER A 225 -7.98 -20.05 -2.61
C SER A 225 -9.25 -19.18 -2.63
N MET A 226 -9.81 -18.91 -3.82
CA MET A 226 -10.96 -18.01 -3.98
C MET A 226 -12.18 -18.45 -3.13
N PRO A 227 -12.63 -19.71 -3.14
CA PRO A 227 -13.80 -20.12 -2.35
C PRO A 227 -13.61 -19.90 -0.85
N ALA A 228 -12.42 -20.23 -0.32
CA ALA A 228 -12.12 -20.05 1.10
C ALA A 228 -12.11 -18.56 1.50
N ALA A 229 -11.58 -17.68 0.63
CA ALA A 229 -11.61 -16.25 0.86
C ALA A 229 -13.04 -15.68 0.82
N ILE A 230 -13.89 -16.20 -0.08
CA ILE A 230 -15.32 -15.86 -0.12
C ILE A 230 -16.00 -16.23 1.19
N ASP A 231 -15.81 -17.46 1.67
CA ASP A 231 -16.40 -17.93 2.94
C ASP A 231 -15.98 -17.09 4.14
N MET A 232 -14.78 -16.47 4.11
CA MET A 232 -14.34 -15.52 5.13
C MET A 232 -15.09 -14.18 5.04
N VAL A 233 -15.30 -13.64 3.83
CA VAL A 233 -16.04 -12.37 3.66
C VAL A 233 -17.52 -12.51 4.00
N LEU A 234 -18.12 -13.67 3.69
CA LEU A 234 -19.52 -13.94 4.03
C LEU A 234 -19.80 -13.95 5.54
N GLN A 235 -18.76 -14.06 6.38
CA GLN A 235 -18.87 -13.93 7.85
C GLN A 235 -18.94 -12.48 8.32
N VAL A 236 -18.69 -11.50 7.45
CA VAL A 236 -18.68 -10.08 7.76
C VAL A 236 -19.92 -9.41 7.16
N ASP A 237 -20.89 -9.08 7.99
CA ASP A 237 -22.17 -8.48 7.53
C ASP A 237 -22.04 -7.05 6.98
N THR A 238 -20.88 -6.42 7.10
CA THR A 238 -20.68 -4.99 6.80
C THR A 238 -19.89 -4.70 5.54
N ALA A 239 -19.39 -5.71 4.83
CA ALA A 239 -18.64 -5.50 3.58
C ALA A 239 -19.61 -5.21 2.43
N GLY A 240 -19.63 -3.97 1.93
CA GLY A 240 -20.43 -3.56 0.77
C GLY A 240 -19.58 -3.07 -0.40
N PHE A 241 -20.16 -2.26 -1.30
CA PHE A 241 -19.44 -1.54 -2.36
C PHE A 241 -19.22 -0.07 -2.01
N SER A 242 -18.10 0.47 -2.51
CA SER A 242 -17.79 1.90 -2.44
C SER A 242 -18.08 2.61 -3.78
N LEU A 243 -18.20 3.94 -3.77
CA LEU A 243 -18.60 4.72 -4.95
C LEU A 243 -17.73 4.43 -6.20
N HIS A 244 -16.43 4.26 -6.01
CA HIS A 244 -15.44 4.02 -7.07
C HIS A 244 -14.81 2.64 -6.98
N ASP A 245 -15.60 1.65 -6.56
CA ASP A 245 -15.13 0.28 -6.47
C ASP A 245 -14.74 -0.29 -7.84
N LEU A 246 -13.67 -1.08 -7.86
CA LEU A 246 -13.13 -1.71 -9.06
C LEU A 246 -13.51 -3.20 -9.15
N PHE A 247 -14.21 -3.72 -8.13
CA PHE A 247 -14.53 -5.12 -7.98
C PHE A 247 -15.16 -5.74 -9.23
N PHE A 248 -16.23 -5.14 -9.78
CA PHE A 248 -16.91 -5.69 -10.95
C PHE A 248 -16.08 -5.62 -12.24
N ARG A 249 -15.17 -4.65 -12.34
CA ARG A 249 -14.21 -4.55 -13.44
C ARG A 249 -13.15 -5.66 -13.34
N ASP A 250 -12.73 -5.96 -12.12
CA ASP A 250 -11.72 -6.99 -11.85
C ASP A 250 -12.30 -8.41 -11.93
N LEU A 251 -13.62 -8.54 -11.80
CA LEU A 251 -14.30 -9.83 -11.86
C LEU A 251 -14.57 -10.25 -13.31
N SER A 252 -13.51 -10.68 -14.03
CA SER A 252 -13.64 -11.17 -15.41
C SER A 252 -14.44 -12.48 -15.51
N ASP A 253 -14.92 -12.80 -16.71
CA ASP A 253 -15.71 -14.03 -16.97
C ASP A 253 -14.93 -15.29 -16.56
N ASP A 254 -13.63 -15.34 -16.88
CA ASP A 254 -12.72 -16.43 -16.48
C ASP A 254 -12.60 -16.58 -14.95
N ARG A 255 -12.68 -15.47 -14.20
CA ARG A 255 -12.62 -15.48 -12.73
C ARG A 255 -13.95 -15.98 -12.15
N ILE A 256 -15.07 -15.57 -12.73
CA ILE A 256 -16.41 -16.05 -12.36
C ILE A 256 -16.50 -17.57 -12.59
N ALA A 257 -16.04 -18.05 -13.75
CA ALA A 257 -16.12 -19.45 -14.14
C ALA A 257 -15.42 -20.43 -13.19
N ARG A 258 -14.50 -19.96 -12.33
CA ARG A 258 -13.80 -20.79 -11.35
C ARG A 258 -14.71 -21.28 -10.23
N ALA A 259 -15.63 -20.43 -9.79
CA ALA A 259 -16.52 -20.74 -8.66
C ALA A 259 -17.83 -19.94 -8.79
N PRO A 260 -18.62 -20.17 -9.85
CA PRO A 260 -19.70 -19.26 -10.23
C PRO A 260 -20.75 -19.08 -9.14
N GLU A 261 -21.16 -20.17 -8.47
CA GLU A 261 -22.12 -20.12 -7.37
C GLU A 261 -21.58 -19.28 -6.19
N LYS A 262 -20.33 -19.53 -5.79
CA LYS A 262 -19.66 -18.82 -4.68
C LYS A 262 -19.45 -17.34 -5.00
N VAL A 263 -19.08 -17.02 -6.22
CA VAL A 263 -18.90 -15.64 -6.65
C VAL A 263 -20.25 -14.91 -6.67
N ALA A 264 -21.33 -15.59 -7.06
CA ALA A 264 -22.67 -15.02 -6.99
C ALA A 264 -23.14 -14.80 -5.54
N GLU A 265 -22.83 -15.72 -4.61
CA GLU A 265 -23.04 -15.52 -3.18
C GLU A 265 -22.29 -14.28 -2.67
N LEU A 266 -21.02 -14.11 -3.05
CA LEU A 266 -20.23 -12.93 -2.71
C LEU A 266 -20.85 -11.65 -3.27
N VAL A 267 -21.22 -11.62 -4.55
CA VAL A 267 -21.82 -10.44 -5.18
C VAL A 267 -23.13 -10.07 -4.47
N HIS A 268 -24.00 -11.05 -4.21
CA HIS A 268 -25.22 -10.82 -3.45
C HIS A 268 -24.92 -10.23 -2.06
N HIS A 269 -23.94 -10.81 -1.34
CA HIS A 269 -23.56 -10.35 -0.01
C HIS A 269 -23.08 -8.89 -0.02
N LEU A 270 -22.19 -8.54 -0.95
CA LEU A 270 -21.69 -7.18 -1.10
C LEU A 270 -22.80 -6.20 -1.51
N LEU A 271 -23.70 -6.58 -2.44
CA LEU A 271 -24.85 -5.73 -2.81
C LEU A 271 -25.77 -5.49 -1.60
N LYS A 272 -26.12 -6.54 -0.87
CA LYS A 272 -26.98 -6.46 0.32
C LYS A 272 -26.44 -5.48 1.37
N SER A 273 -25.14 -5.50 1.59
CA SER A 273 -24.46 -4.63 2.57
C SER A 273 -24.04 -3.27 1.99
N THR A 274 -24.44 -2.95 0.75
CA THR A 274 -24.21 -1.63 0.16
C THR A 274 -25.35 -0.68 0.52
N ASP A 275 -24.98 0.44 1.14
CA ASP A 275 -25.86 1.58 1.40
C ASP A 275 -25.44 2.76 0.52
N GLY A 276 -26.37 3.25 -0.33
CA GLY A 276 -26.14 4.41 -1.18
C GLY A 276 -25.80 4.07 -2.64
N GLN A 277 -25.19 5.04 -3.33
CA GLN A 277 -24.87 4.92 -4.76
C GLN A 277 -23.45 4.36 -4.96
N PHE A 278 -23.31 3.47 -5.94
CA PHE A 278 -22.01 3.11 -6.52
C PHE A 278 -22.09 3.11 -8.04
N PHE A 279 -20.95 3.34 -8.70
CA PHE A 279 -20.89 3.27 -10.16
C PHE A 279 -20.59 1.82 -10.58
N GLY A 280 -21.53 1.18 -11.26
CA GLY A 280 -21.31 -0.19 -11.75
C GLY A 280 -22.48 -0.81 -12.51
N GLY A 281 -23.48 -0.05 -12.93
CA GLY A 281 -24.73 -0.62 -13.48
C GLY A 281 -24.51 -1.50 -14.70
N HIS A 282 -23.66 -1.06 -15.64
CA HIS A 282 -23.33 -1.86 -16.83
C HIS A 282 -22.52 -3.11 -16.46
N GLU A 283 -21.62 -3.00 -15.50
CA GLU A 283 -20.75 -4.09 -15.06
C GLU A 283 -21.53 -5.15 -14.27
N ILE A 284 -22.51 -4.77 -13.44
CA ILE A 284 -23.40 -5.71 -12.75
C ILE A 284 -24.23 -6.47 -13.77
N GLN A 285 -24.79 -5.80 -14.78
CA GLN A 285 -25.57 -6.47 -15.83
C GLN A 285 -24.72 -7.50 -16.58
N ARG A 286 -23.49 -7.14 -16.95
CA ARG A 286 -22.53 -8.10 -17.54
C ARG A 286 -22.31 -9.30 -16.62
N VAL A 287 -22.01 -9.08 -15.35
CA VAL A 287 -21.76 -10.16 -14.38
C VAL A 287 -23.00 -11.04 -14.19
N TYR A 288 -24.19 -10.46 -14.18
CA TYR A 288 -25.45 -11.19 -14.08
C TYR A 288 -25.68 -12.13 -15.27
N GLU A 289 -25.42 -11.67 -16.49
CA GLU A 289 -25.48 -12.51 -17.69
C GLU A 289 -24.47 -13.65 -17.65
N VAL A 290 -23.26 -13.39 -17.15
CA VAL A 290 -22.26 -14.45 -16.97
C VAL A 290 -22.76 -15.48 -15.96
N PHE A 291 -23.38 -15.07 -14.84
CA PHE A 291 -23.97 -16.01 -13.89
C PHE A 291 -25.09 -16.87 -14.50
N LYS A 292 -25.96 -16.29 -15.34
CA LYS A 292 -26.97 -17.05 -16.10
C LYS A 292 -26.30 -18.10 -16.98
N SER A 293 -25.26 -17.70 -17.74
CA SER A 293 -24.54 -18.61 -18.63
C SER A 293 -23.79 -19.73 -17.89
N ALA A 294 -23.30 -19.44 -16.68
CA ALA A 294 -22.58 -20.38 -15.83
C ALA A 294 -23.49 -21.31 -15.00
N SER A 295 -24.81 -21.27 -15.23
CA SER A 295 -25.81 -22.10 -14.54
C SER A 295 -25.83 -21.92 -13.02
N VAL A 296 -25.60 -20.69 -12.53
CA VAL A 296 -25.81 -20.33 -11.11
C VAL A 296 -27.25 -20.61 -10.72
N SER A 297 -27.48 -21.06 -9.48
CA SER A 297 -28.82 -21.43 -9.03
C SER A 297 -29.81 -20.26 -9.14
N SER A 298 -31.04 -20.56 -9.58
CA SER A 298 -32.08 -19.54 -9.75
C SER A 298 -32.39 -18.79 -8.46
N HIS A 299 -32.21 -19.43 -7.31
CA HIS A 299 -32.38 -18.81 -6.00
C HIS A 299 -31.36 -17.68 -5.75
N ILE A 300 -30.08 -17.93 -6.04
CA ILE A 300 -29.03 -16.91 -5.86
C ILE A 300 -29.16 -15.80 -6.92
N LEU A 301 -29.44 -16.16 -8.18
CA LEU A 301 -29.71 -15.18 -9.23
C LEU A 301 -30.86 -14.24 -8.88
N HIS A 302 -31.93 -14.76 -8.28
CA HIS A 302 -33.05 -13.93 -7.84
C HIS A 302 -32.62 -12.93 -6.77
N LYS A 303 -31.88 -13.38 -5.76
CA LYS A 303 -31.37 -12.50 -4.70
C LYS A 303 -30.43 -11.41 -5.21
N VAL A 304 -29.52 -11.74 -6.14
CA VAL A 304 -28.64 -10.75 -6.79
C VAL A 304 -29.48 -9.69 -7.50
N ALA A 305 -30.52 -10.11 -8.23
CA ALA A 305 -31.41 -9.19 -8.95
C ALA A 305 -32.24 -8.31 -8.01
N GLU A 306 -32.80 -8.86 -6.94
CA GLU A 306 -33.54 -8.10 -5.93
C GLU A 306 -32.67 -6.99 -5.32
N GLU A 307 -31.42 -7.31 -4.93
CA GLU A 307 -30.50 -6.34 -4.35
C GLU A 307 -30.01 -5.30 -5.37
N ALA A 308 -29.78 -5.69 -6.62
CA ALA A 308 -29.45 -4.74 -7.69
C ALA A 308 -30.59 -3.75 -7.96
N ILE A 309 -31.85 -4.23 -8.00
CA ILE A 309 -33.05 -3.40 -8.16
C ILE A 309 -33.22 -2.45 -6.96
N ARG A 310 -33.00 -2.94 -5.73
CA ARG A 310 -33.01 -2.09 -4.52
C ARG A 310 -32.04 -0.92 -4.63
N LEU A 311 -30.89 -1.13 -5.28
CA LEU A 311 -29.86 -0.11 -5.50
C LEU A 311 -30.07 0.72 -6.78
N GLY A 312 -31.17 0.49 -7.51
CA GLY A 312 -31.57 1.27 -8.68
C GLY A 312 -31.03 0.77 -10.01
N PHE A 313 -30.56 -0.48 -10.09
CA PHE A 313 -30.10 -1.12 -11.33
C PHE A 313 -31.14 -2.11 -11.85
N THR A 314 -31.48 -2.00 -13.14
CA THR A 314 -32.34 -2.97 -13.82
C THR A 314 -31.46 -4.04 -14.47
N LEU A 315 -31.71 -5.31 -14.14
CA LEU A 315 -31.08 -6.46 -14.77
C LEU A 315 -32.15 -7.14 -15.65
N GLU A 316 -31.97 -7.09 -16.97
CA GLU A 316 -32.78 -7.82 -17.96
C GLU A 316 -32.13 -9.18 -18.28
#